data_AF-A0A4Q2Z5S4-F1
#
_entry.id   AF-A0A4Q2Z5S4-F1
#
_cell.length_a   1.000
_cell.length_b   1.000
_cell.length_c   1.000
_cell.angle_alpha   90.00
_cell.angle_beta   90.00
_cell.angle_gamma   90.00
#
_symmetry.space_group_name_H-M   'P 1'
#
loop_
_entity.id
_entity.type
_entity.pdbx_description
1 polymer ?
#
loop_
_entity_poly.entity_id
_entity_poly.type
_entity_poly.pdbx_seq_one_letter_code
_entity_poly.pdbx_strand_id
1 'polypeptide(L)'
;FCQVTGYGGTTQTAEANPKGVIAREMKVRFDVNLEHGLDWTVKPAASITDQIGRVDTVNYIATNNSDKPVTGQAIFNVVPEKAGVYFNKIECFCFTEQTLQPGETVEMPIVFFVDPDIDENHELKTIKEITLSYTFYASDNEGS
;
A
#
# COMPACT_ATOMS: atom_id res chain seq x y z
N PHE A 1 -14.77 28.54 -10.70
CA PHE A 1 -14.35 29.76 -11.41
C PHE A 1 -12.87 29.61 -11.73
N CYS A 2 -12.51 29.77 -12.99
CA CYS A 2 -11.21 29.43 -13.58
C CYS A 2 -10.09 30.41 -13.20
N GLN A 3 -8.87 29.89 -13.05
CA GLN A 3 -7.71 30.46 -13.75
C GLN A 3 -6.61 29.41 -13.95
N VAL A 4 -6.65 28.72 -15.09
CA VAL A 4 -5.54 27.93 -15.63
C VAL A 4 -4.74 28.88 -16.52
N THR A 5 -3.58 29.31 -16.04
CA THR A 5 -2.53 29.90 -16.88
C THR A 5 -1.21 29.28 -16.44
N GLY A 6 -0.87 28.17 -17.06
CA GLY A 6 0.39 27.46 -16.89
C GLY A 6 0.63 26.59 -18.11
N TYR A 7 1.28 27.17 -19.12
CA TYR A 7 1.74 26.47 -20.31
C TYR A 7 2.85 25.49 -19.88
N GLY A 8 2.50 24.21 -19.76
CA GLY A 8 3.41 23.16 -19.28
C GLY A 8 2.59 22.04 -18.64
N GLY A 9 2.26 21.02 -19.43
CA GLY A 9 1.41 19.92 -19.02
C GLY A 9 2.00 19.10 -17.87
N THR A 10 1.68 19.48 -16.64
CA THR A 10 1.82 18.62 -15.48
C THR A 10 0.60 18.83 -14.63
N THR A 11 -0.31 17.87 -14.69
CA THR A 11 -1.50 17.79 -13.85
C THR A 11 -1.06 17.89 -12.39
N GLN A 12 -1.36 19.03 -11.77
CA GLN A 12 -1.30 19.19 -10.33
C GLN A 12 -2.47 18.40 -9.73
N THR A 13 -2.27 17.10 -9.52
CA THR A 13 -3.16 16.27 -8.72
C THR A 13 -2.61 16.25 -7.30
N ALA A 14 -3.50 16.47 -6.34
CA ALA A 14 -3.24 16.92 -4.97
C ALA A 14 -2.50 15.92 -4.04
N GLU A 15 -1.78 14.95 -4.59
CA GLU A 15 -1.14 13.77 -3.97
C GLU A 15 0.40 13.84 -4.11
N ALA A 16 0.93 15.05 -4.28
CA ALA A 16 2.26 15.30 -4.82
C ALA A 16 3.40 14.80 -3.91
N ASN A 17 4.24 13.90 -4.42
CA ASN A 17 5.62 13.83 -3.99
C ASN A 17 6.29 15.20 -4.28
N PRO A 18 6.66 15.99 -3.26
CA PRO A 18 7.18 17.35 -3.46
C PRO A 18 8.55 17.37 -4.13
N LYS A 19 9.27 16.24 -4.15
CA LYS A 19 10.62 16.10 -4.69
C LYS A 19 10.64 15.67 -6.15
N GLY A 20 9.49 15.30 -6.71
CA GLY A 20 9.36 14.87 -8.11
C GLY A 20 9.84 13.45 -8.37
N VAL A 21 9.80 13.06 -9.64
CA VAL A 21 10.09 11.71 -10.12
C VAL A 21 11.52 11.63 -10.65
N ILE A 22 12.25 10.57 -10.32
CA ILE A 22 13.59 10.29 -10.85
C ILE A 22 13.58 9.11 -11.83
N ALA A 23 14.56 9.04 -12.73
CA ALA A 23 14.61 8.00 -13.76
C ALA A 23 14.86 6.58 -13.23
N ARG A 24 15.28 6.44 -11.97
CA ARG A 24 15.51 5.14 -11.34
C ARG A 24 14.19 4.46 -11.06
N GLU A 25 14.06 3.22 -11.52
CA GLU A 25 12.89 2.39 -11.26
C GLU A 25 13.05 1.59 -9.97
N MET A 26 11.93 1.36 -9.30
CA MET A 26 11.79 0.48 -8.15
C MET A 26 10.69 -0.53 -8.42
N LYS A 27 11.00 -1.81 -8.24
CA LYS A 27 10.01 -2.86 -8.22
C LYS A 27 9.39 -2.95 -6.84
N VAL A 28 8.07 -2.87 -6.75
CA VAL A 28 7.33 -3.10 -5.51
C VAL A 28 6.58 -4.41 -5.63
N ARG A 29 6.87 -5.33 -4.72
CA ARG A 29 6.17 -6.59 -4.55
C ARG A 29 5.17 -6.46 -3.42
N PHE A 30 4.03 -7.09 -3.63
CA PHE A 30 2.94 -7.11 -2.67
C PHE A 30 2.78 -8.52 -2.16
N ASP A 31 2.77 -8.65 -0.85
CA ASP A 31 2.66 -9.91 -0.15
C ASP A 31 1.58 -9.81 0.92
N VAL A 32 0.95 -10.94 1.23
CA VAL A 32 -0.09 -11.03 2.25
C VAL A 32 0.12 -12.28 3.08
N ASN A 33 0.04 -12.10 4.38
CA ASN A 33 0.04 -13.13 5.39
C ASN A 33 -1.28 -13.05 6.15
N LEU A 34 -1.84 -14.21 6.49
CA LEU A 34 -3.05 -14.33 7.29
C LEU A 34 -2.68 -15.06 8.57
N GLU A 35 -2.97 -14.45 9.71
CA GLU A 35 -2.80 -15.10 11.01
C GLU A 35 -3.85 -16.21 11.20
N HIS A 36 -3.55 -17.18 12.06
CA HIS A 36 -4.51 -18.23 12.41
C HIS A 36 -5.78 -17.64 13.05
N GLY A 37 -6.95 -18.06 12.57
CA GLY A 37 -8.26 -17.63 13.10
C GLY A 37 -8.99 -16.59 12.25
N LEU A 38 -8.38 -16.11 11.16
CA LEU A 38 -9.04 -15.24 10.19
C LEU A 38 -9.44 -16.04 8.93
N ASP A 39 -10.73 -16.37 8.80
CA ASP A 39 -11.29 -17.09 7.65
C ASP A 39 -11.47 -16.21 6.40
N TRP A 40 -10.51 -15.32 6.16
CA TRP A 40 -10.48 -14.47 4.98
C TRP A 40 -9.62 -15.08 3.88
N THR A 41 -9.96 -14.80 2.64
CA THR A 41 -9.05 -14.95 1.51
C THR A 41 -8.66 -13.57 1.06
N VAL A 42 -7.37 -13.25 1.16
CA VAL A 42 -6.85 -11.97 0.70
C VAL A 42 -5.92 -12.21 -0.47
N LYS A 43 -6.16 -11.49 -1.57
CA LYS A 43 -5.34 -11.51 -2.78
C LYS A 43 -4.48 -10.24 -2.82
N PRO A 44 -3.15 -10.37 -2.84
CA PRO A 44 -2.26 -9.23 -3.06
C PRO A 44 -2.44 -8.65 -4.46
N ALA A 45 -2.09 -7.38 -4.60
CA ALA A 45 -1.93 -6.77 -5.91
C ALA A 45 -0.78 -7.40 -6.70
N ALA A 46 -0.81 -7.27 -8.03
CA ALA A 46 0.31 -7.67 -8.87
C ALA A 46 1.54 -6.77 -8.60
N SER A 47 2.73 -7.33 -8.62
CA SER A 47 3.95 -6.53 -8.47
C SER A 47 4.05 -5.49 -9.58
N ILE A 48 4.44 -4.27 -9.22
CA ILE A 48 4.64 -3.18 -10.18
C ILE A 48 6.10 -2.76 -10.20
N THR A 49 6.55 -2.24 -11.34
CA THR A 49 7.85 -1.58 -11.46
C THR A 49 7.60 -0.21 -12.03
N ASP A 50 7.93 0.83 -11.27
CA ASP A 50 7.77 2.21 -11.73
C ASP A 50 8.91 3.11 -11.22
N GLN A 51 8.98 4.31 -11.77
CA GLN A 51 9.95 5.33 -11.41
C GLN A 51 9.75 5.79 -9.96
N ILE A 52 10.87 5.91 -9.25
CA ILE A 52 10.89 6.41 -7.88
C ILE A 52 10.34 7.84 -7.87
N GLY A 53 9.43 8.09 -6.93
CA GLY A 53 8.73 9.36 -6.76
C GLY A 53 7.40 9.44 -7.50
N ARG A 54 7.05 8.45 -8.32
CA ARG A 54 5.70 8.33 -8.89
C ARG A 54 4.72 7.80 -7.85
N VAL A 55 3.52 8.36 -7.87
CA VAL A 55 2.40 7.88 -7.06
C VAL A 55 1.71 6.76 -7.81
N ASP A 56 1.67 5.60 -7.19
CA ASP A 56 1.03 4.39 -7.71
C ASP A 56 -0.16 4.02 -6.82
N THR A 57 -1.18 3.46 -7.45
CA THR A 57 -2.37 2.93 -6.77
C THR A 57 -2.51 1.45 -7.09
N VAL A 58 -2.63 0.63 -6.06
CA VAL A 58 -2.83 -0.83 -6.20
C VAL A 58 -3.98 -1.29 -5.33
N ASN A 59 -4.70 -2.31 -5.76
CA ASN A 59 -5.88 -2.81 -5.05
C ASN A 59 -5.62 -4.20 -4.49
N TYR A 60 -5.82 -4.35 -3.18
CA TYR A 60 -5.91 -5.65 -2.52
C TYR A 60 -7.37 -6.08 -2.49
N ILE A 61 -7.62 -7.38 -2.61
CA ILE A 61 -8.99 -7.92 -2.54
C ILE A 61 -9.09 -8.82 -1.32
N ALA A 62 -10.00 -8.52 -0.40
CA ALA A 62 -10.28 -9.36 0.75
C ALA A 62 -11.70 -9.92 0.67
N THR A 63 -11.85 -11.22 0.92
CA THR A 63 -13.14 -11.92 0.94
C THR A 63 -13.29 -12.67 2.25
N ASN A 64 -14.40 -12.47 2.96
CA ASN A 64 -14.75 -13.30 4.12
C ASN A 64 -15.41 -14.60 3.66
N ASN A 65 -14.79 -15.75 3.94
CA ASN A 65 -15.33 -17.06 3.56
C ASN A 65 -16.06 -17.77 4.72
N SER A 66 -16.14 -17.15 5.89
CA SER A 66 -16.91 -17.69 7.01
C SER A 66 -18.41 -17.45 6.83
N ASP A 67 -19.18 -18.11 7.69
CA ASP A 67 -20.63 -17.97 7.81
C ASP A 67 -21.06 -16.88 8.80
N LYS A 68 -20.10 -16.17 9.41
CA LYS A 68 -20.34 -15.10 10.38
C LYS A 68 -19.61 -13.80 10.01
N PRO A 69 -20.04 -12.64 10.52
CA PRO A 69 -19.26 -11.42 10.39
C PRO A 69 -17.92 -11.60 11.09
N VAL A 70 -16.84 -11.24 10.40
CA VAL A 70 -15.48 -11.33 10.95
C VAL A 70 -14.85 -9.96 10.87
N THR A 71 -14.29 -9.50 11.98
CA THR A 71 -13.53 -8.27 12.04
C THR A 71 -12.05 -8.59 11.91
N GLY A 72 -11.41 -8.02 10.90
CA GLY A 72 -9.98 -8.15 10.66
C GLY A 72 -9.27 -6.82 10.86
N GLN A 73 -8.04 -6.88 11.35
CA GLN A 73 -7.11 -5.75 11.36
C GLN A 73 -5.85 -6.14 10.57
N ALA A 74 -5.18 -5.17 9.96
CA ALA A 74 -4.01 -5.42 9.14
C ALA A 74 -2.84 -4.54 9.59
N ILE A 75 -1.67 -5.15 9.77
CA ILE A 75 -0.41 -4.43 9.94
C ILE A 75 0.42 -4.61 8.66
N PHE A 76 1.28 -3.64 8.36
CA PHE A 76 2.16 -3.72 7.21
C PHE A 76 3.62 -3.68 7.63
N ASN A 77 4.47 -4.34 6.86
CA ASN A 77 5.92 -4.27 6.96
C ASN A 77 6.54 -4.07 5.58
N VAL A 78 7.63 -3.30 5.54
CA VAL A 78 8.37 -3.01 4.31
C VAL A 78 9.74 -3.66 4.41
N VAL A 79 10.11 -4.44 3.39
CA VAL A 79 11.40 -5.14 3.29
C VAL A 79 12.15 -4.67 2.04
N PRO A 80 13.43 -4.28 2.13
CA PRO A 80 14.23 -4.19 3.36
C PRO A 80 13.76 -3.06 4.28
N GLU A 81 13.85 -3.25 5.60
CA GLU A 81 13.35 -2.28 6.60
C GLU A 81 13.95 -0.88 6.42
N LYS A 82 15.24 -0.82 6.04
CA LYS A 82 15.93 0.43 5.74
C LYS A 82 15.29 1.22 4.59
N ALA A 83 14.61 0.56 3.66
CA ALA A 83 13.85 1.21 2.59
C ALA A 83 12.47 1.69 3.05
N GLY A 84 11.96 1.17 4.17
CA GLY A 84 10.65 1.52 4.73
C GLY A 84 10.50 3.01 5.05
N VAL A 85 11.59 3.69 5.44
CA VAL A 85 11.55 5.14 5.71
C VAL A 85 11.34 6.00 4.45
N TYR A 86 11.62 5.44 3.27
CA TYR A 86 11.38 6.10 1.98
C TYR A 86 10.07 5.64 1.35
N PHE A 87 9.45 4.58 1.86
CA PHE A 87 8.17 4.10 1.36
C PHE A 87 7.04 4.91 2.01
N ASN A 88 6.48 5.85 1.25
CA ASN A 88 5.43 6.72 1.72
C ASN A 88 4.08 6.17 1.26
N LYS A 89 3.32 5.62 2.21
CA LYS A 89 1.93 5.24 1.99
C LYS A 89 1.04 6.47 2.17
N ILE A 90 0.42 6.94 1.10
CA ILE A 90 -0.44 8.13 1.11
C ILE A 90 -1.80 7.78 1.72
N GLU A 91 -2.40 6.65 1.31
CA GLU A 91 -3.73 6.30 1.79
C GLU A 91 -3.71 5.41 3.02
N CYS A 92 -4.16 6.00 4.11
CA CYS A 92 -4.21 5.41 5.43
C CYS A 92 -5.48 4.57 5.62
N PHE A 93 -5.55 3.38 5.03
CA PHE A 93 -6.42 2.30 5.55
C PHE A 93 -5.95 1.79 6.94
N CYS A 94 -4.99 2.49 7.55
CA CYS A 94 -3.92 1.88 8.30
C CYS A 94 -4.32 1.39 9.69
N PHE A 95 -5.51 1.70 10.21
CA PHE A 95 -5.87 1.30 11.58
C PHE A 95 -7.37 1.08 11.83
N THR A 96 -8.21 1.09 10.80
CA THR A 96 -9.63 0.78 10.97
C THR A 96 -9.85 -0.69 10.75
N GLU A 97 -10.06 -1.41 11.85
CA GLU A 97 -10.74 -2.70 11.87
C GLU A 97 -11.81 -2.75 10.76
N GLN A 98 -11.73 -3.74 9.89
CA GLN A 98 -12.71 -3.96 8.84
C GLN A 98 -13.56 -5.14 9.23
N THR A 99 -14.86 -4.94 9.37
CA THR A 99 -15.82 -6.03 9.56
C THR A 99 -16.38 -6.41 8.21
N LEU A 100 -16.12 -7.65 7.78
CA LEU A 100 -16.67 -8.22 6.56
C LEU A 100 -17.81 -9.18 6.90
N GLN A 101 -18.94 -9.02 6.23
CA GLN A 101 -20.08 -9.94 6.30
C GLN A 101 -19.75 -11.29 5.63
N PRO A 102 -20.51 -12.35 5.93
CA PRO A 102 -20.32 -13.66 5.29
C PRO A 102 -20.37 -13.56 3.75
N GLY A 103 -19.32 -14.02 3.08
CA GLY A 103 -19.20 -13.96 1.61
C GLY A 103 -18.90 -12.57 1.04
N GLU A 104 -18.78 -11.53 1.87
CA GLU A 104 -18.49 -10.18 1.42
C GLU A 104 -17.07 -10.09 0.87
N THR A 105 -16.93 -9.40 -0.27
CA THR A 105 -15.64 -9.09 -0.89
C THR A 105 -15.47 -7.58 -0.98
N VAL A 106 -14.34 -7.09 -0.51
CA VAL A 106 -13.98 -5.67 -0.56
C VAL A 106 -12.68 -5.46 -1.31
N GLU A 107 -12.62 -4.33 -2.03
CA GLU A 107 -11.40 -3.83 -2.64
C GLU A 107 -10.80 -2.77 -1.73
N MET A 108 -9.53 -2.96 -1.38
CA MET A 108 -8.75 -2.08 -0.53
C MET A 108 -7.68 -1.39 -1.39
N PRO A 109 -7.97 -0.18 -1.92
CA PRO A 109 -6.97 0.60 -2.64
C PRO A 109 -5.86 1.04 -1.70
N ILE A 110 -4.63 1.00 -2.19
CA ILE A 110 -3.43 1.48 -1.53
C ILE A 110 -2.73 2.42 -2.49
N VAL A 111 -2.68 3.69 -2.11
CA VAL A 111 -1.88 4.71 -2.79
C VAL A 111 -0.55 4.86 -2.07
N PHE A 112 0.55 4.76 -2.82
CA PHE A 112 1.90 4.88 -2.27
C PHE A 112 2.87 5.50 -3.29
N PHE A 113 4.03 5.93 -2.81
CA PHE A 113 5.19 6.25 -3.64
C PHE A 113 6.48 5.94 -2.87
N VAL A 114 7.58 5.80 -3.62
CA VAL A 114 8.93 5.71 -3.05
C VAL A 114 9.59 7.07 -3.11
N ASP A 115 10.11 7.57 -1.99
CA ASP A 115 10.79 8.87 -1.91
C ASP A 115 12.12 8.84 -2.66
N PRO A 116 12.39 9.82 -3.54
CA PRO A 116 13.65 9.90 -4.29
C PRO A 116 14.91 10.02 -3.43
N ASP A 117 14.83 10.42 -2.15
CA ASP A 117 15.98 10.45 -1.24
C ASP A 117 16.63 9.07 -1.04
N ILE A 118 15.94 7.98 -1.39
CA ILE A 118 16.52 6.64 -1.38
C ILE A 118 17.73 6.51 -2.32
N ASP A 119 17.90 7.42 -3.27
CA ASP A 119 19.07 7.48 -4.15
C ASP A 119 20.30 8.16 -3.54
N GLU A 120 20.09 8.98 -2.49
CA GLU A 120 21.16 9.59 -1.70
C GLU A 120 21.74 8.61 -0.68
N ASN A 121 20.96 7.60 -0.29
CA ASN A 121 21.43 6.57 0.62
C ASN A 121 22.32 5.54 -0.09
N HIS A 122 23.62 5.56 0.21
CA HIS A 122 24.62 4.66 -0.39
C HIS A 122 24.29 3.17 -0.24
N GLU A 123 23.66 2.75 0.86
CA GLU A 123 23.32 1.34 1.09
C GLU A 123 22.08 0.91 0.29
N LEU A 124 21.16 1.84 0.05
CA LEU A 124 19.90 1.58 -0.64
C LEU A 124 19.96 1.92 -2.12
N LYS A 125 21.02 2.59 -2.58
CA LYS A 125 21.19 2.97 -3.99
C LYS A 125 21.18 1.77 -4.95
N THR A 126 21.59 0.60 -4.48
CA THR A 126 21.68 -0.62 -5.29
C THR A 126 20.42 -1.48 -5.24
N ILE A 127 19.49 -1.23 -4.31
CA ILE A 127 18.25 -2.01 -4.21
C ILE A 127 17.35 -1.68 -5.39
N LYS A 128 16.68 -2.70 -5.93
CA LYS A 128 15.75 -2.57 -7.06
C LYS A 128 14.37 -3.10 -6.73
N GLU A 129 14.23 -3.70 -5.55
CA GLU A 129 13.00 -4.36 -5.12
C GLU A 129 12.71 -4.00 -3.67
N ILE A 130 11.47 -3.63 -3.41
CA ILE A 130 10.88 -3.48 -2.09
C ILE A 130 9.69 -4.43 -2.01
N THR A 131 9.51 -5.11 -0.89
CA THR A 131 8.32 -5.91 -0.61
C THR A 131 7.49 -5.22 0.45
N LEU A 132 6.23 -4.94 0.12
CA LEU A 132 5.19 -4.53 1.05
C LEU A 132 4.38 -5.76 1.43
N SER A 133 4.64 -6.27 2.63
CA SER A 133 3.90 -7.38 3.22
C SER A 133 2.81 -6.83 4.13
N TYR A 134 1.58 -7.32 3.98
CA TYR A 134 0.51 -7.12 4.95
C TYR A 134 0.28 -8.39 5.73
N THR A 135 0.15 -8.29 7.05
CA THR A 135 -0.32 -9.38 7.88
C THR A 135 -1.68 -9.02 8.46
N PHE A 136 -2.69 -9.85 8.17
CA PHE A 136 -4.05 -9.68 8.69
C PHE A 136 -4.26 -10.58 9.89
N TYR A 137 -4.90 -10.01 10.92
CA TYR A 137 -5.25 -10.67 12.18
C TYR A 137 -6.76 -10.59 12.35
N ALA A 138 -7.36 -11.61 12.96
CA ALA A 138 -8.68 -11.46 13.54
C ALA A 138 -8.59 -10.44 14.69
N SER A 139 -9.44 -9.41 14.65
CA SER A 139 -9.69 -8.60 15.83
C SER A 139 -10.78 -9.31 16.62
N ASP A 140 -10.38 -9.96 17.71
CA ASP A 140 -11.31 -10.50 18.73
C ASP A 140 -11.97 -9.33 19.47
N ASN A 141 -12.77 -8.53 18.77
CA ASN A 141 -13.91 -7.90 19.41
C ASN A 141 -15.03 -8.94 19.51
N GLU A 142 -14.78 -10.00 20.30
CA GLU A 142 -15.85 -10.66 21.02
C GLU A 142 -16.47 -9.58 21.90
N GLY A 143 -17.55 -8.97 21.42
CA GLY A 143 -18.41 -8.13 22.23
C GLY A 143 -18.87 -8.96 23.42
N SER A 144 -18.22 -8.72 24.56
CA SER A 144 -18.66 -9.17 25.88
C SER A 144 -20.04 -8.61 26.23
#